data_AF-A0ABD5WMX6-F1
#
_entry.id   AF-A0ABD5WMX6-F1
#
_cell.length_a   1.000
_cell.length_b   1.000
_cell.length_c   1.000
_cell.angle_alpha   90.00
_cell.angle_beta   90.00
_cell.angle_gamma   90.00
#
_symmetry.space_group_name_H-M   'P 1'
#
loop_
_entity.id
_entity.type
_entity.pdbx_description
1 polymer ?
#
loop_
_entity_poly.entity_id
_entity_poly.type
_entity_poly.pdbx_seq_one_letter_code
_entity_poly.pdbx_strand_id
1 'polypeptide(L)'
;MTPTSRKGGTHRYEIELTEFDQTVLPTSMGLDTTVWGYGGSYPAPTIEARPDRPVEVEYINNLPTDHLLSVDERVHGAEPRPPSRGL
;
A
#
# COMPACT_ATOMS: atom_id res chain seq x y z
N MET A 1 8.49 -10.64 4.87
CA MET A 1 9.39 -9.59 4.33
C MET A 1 10.56 -9.32 5.26
N THR A 2 11.65 -8.75 4.74
CA THR A 2 12.85 -8.41 5.50
C THR A 2 12.83 -6.93 5.94
N PRO A 3 13.28 -6.60 7.17
CA PRO A 3 13.40 -5.22 7.61
C PRO A 3 14.35 -4.41 6.73
N THR A 4 14.04 -3.14 6.47
CA THR A 4 14.95 -2.17 5.83
C THR A 4 16.07 -1.73 6.78
N SER A 5 15.83 -1.76 8.10
CA SER A 5 16.82 -1.43 9.13
C SER A 5 16.62 -2.25 10.41
N ARG A 6 17.69 -2.45 11.18
CA ARG A 6 17.71 -3.17 12.47
C ARG A 6 18.50 -2.41 13.55
N LYS A 7 18.31 -1.09 13.64
CA LYS A 7 19.04 -0.23 14.60
C LYS A 7 18.41 -0.28 15.99
N GLY A 8 19.26 -0.27 17.03
CA GLY A 8 18.81 -0.18 18.43
C GLY A 8 17.88 -1.32 18.87
N GLY A 9 17.96 -2.49 18.25
CA GLY A 9 17.07 -3.62 18.53
C GLY A 9 15.67 -3.51 17.91
N THR A 10 15.35 -2.41 17.22
CA THR A 10 14.07 -2.21 16.52
C THR A 10 14.21 -2.64 15.06
N HIS A 11 13.26 -3.42 14.55
CA HIS A 11 13.16 -3.69 13.12
C HIS A 11 12.30 -2.61 12.45
N ARG A 12 12.83 -1.95 11.42
CA ARG A 12 12.09 -0.97 10.60
C ARG A 12 11.71 -1.60 9.26
N TYR A 13 10.51 -1.30 8.79
CA TYR A 13 10.02 -1.66 7.47
C TYR A 13 9.53 -0.40 6.76
N GLU A 14 9.83 -0.27 5.49
CA GLU A 14 9.21 0.71 4.60
C GLU A 14 8.34 -0.08 3.62
N ILE A 15 7.06 0.26 3.57
CA ILE A 15 6.07 -0.47 2.79
C ILE A 15 5.32 0.53 1.93
N GLU A 16 5.57 0.46 0.63
CA GLU A 16 4.87 1.27 -0.34
C GLU A 16 3.50 0.68 -0.65
N LEU A 17 2.49 1.54 -0.74
CA LEU A 17 1.20 1.24 -1.33
C LEU A 17 1.24 1.73 -2.78
N THR A 18 1.13 0.78 -3.72
CA THR A 18 1.32 1.02 -5.17
C THR A 18 0.22 0.35 -5.99
N GLU A 19 -0.02 0.86 -7.19
CA GLU A 19 -0.84 0.22 -8.23
C GLU A 19 0.02 -0.70 -9.11
N PHE A 20 -0.48 -1.90 -9.42
CA PHE A 20 0.18 -2.86 -10.32
C PHE A 20 -0.83 -3.88 -10.88
N ASP A 21 -0.46 -4.54 -11.97
CA ASP A 21 -1.25 -5.63 -12.55
C ASP A 21 -0.86 -6.99 -11.94
N GLN A 22 -1.87 -7.80 -11.61
CA GLN A 22 -1.68 -9.14 -11.08
C GLN A 22 -2.63 -10.15 -11.72
N THR A 23 -2.11 -11.32 -12.09
CA THR A 23 -2.93 -12.47 -12.49
C THR A 23 -3.59 -13.08 -11.25
N VAL A 24 -4.89 -12.85 -11.06
CA VAL A 24 -5.67 -13.38 -9.92
C VAL A 24 -6.42 -14.66 -10.29
N LEU A 25 -6.87 -14.76 -11.54
CA LEU A 25 -7.56 -15.92 -12.08
C LEU A 25 -6.55 -16.91 -12.69
N PRO A 26 -6.96 -18.16 -13.01
CA PRO A 26 -6.08 -19.10 -13.69
C PRO A 26 -5.42 -18.49 -14.93
N THR A 27 -4.11 -18.67 -15.06
CA THR A 27 -3.29 -18.10 -16.17
C THR A 27 -3.78 -18.49 -17.57
N SER A 28 -4.50 -19.62 -17.70
CA SER A 28 -5.13 -20.03 -18.95
C SER A 28 -6.18 -19.05 -19.47
N MET A 29 -6.71 -18.17 -18.62
CA MET A 29 -7.66 -17.12 -19.04
C MET A 29 -6.95 -15.90 -19.64
N GLY A 30 -5.64 -15.72 -19.40
CA GLY A 30 -4.86 -14.60 -19.94
C GLY A 30 -5.35 -13.22 -19.49
N LEU A 31 -5.89 -13.12 -18.27
CA LEU A 31 -6.42 -11.89 -17.70
C LEU A 31 -5.58 -11.44 -16.51
N ASP A 32 -5.19 -10.18 -16.52
CA ASP A 32 -4.62 -9.49 -15.37
C ASP A 32 -5.65 -8.54 -14.76
N THR A 33 -5.49 -8.29 -13.47
CA THR A 33 -6.32 -7.35 -12.70
C THR A 33 -5.42 -6.28 -12.13
N THR A 34 -5.71 -5.03 -12.46
CA THR A 34 -5.07 -3.89 -11.81
C THR A 34 -5.53 -3.84 -10.36
N VAL A 35 -4.59 -3.80 -9.43
CA VAL A 35 -4.83 -3.81 -7.99
C VAL A 35 -3.95 -2.79 -7.29
N TRP A 36 -4.42 -2.34 -6.12
CA TRP A 36 -3.60 -1.59 -5.17
C TRP A 36 -3.17 -2.53 -4.06
N GLY A 37 -1.87 -2.56 -3.74
CA GLY A 37 -1.32 -3.49 -2.75
C GLY A 37 -0.12 -2.95 -2.01
N TYR A 38 0.08 -3.45 -0.80
CA TYR A 38 1.22 -3.10 0.04
C TYR A 38 2.45 -3.94 -0.33
N GLY A 39 3.59 -3.30 -0.52
CA GLY A 39 4.85 -3.97 -0.87
C GLY A 39 4.83 -4.58 -2.28
N GLY A 40 4.03 -4.01 -3.20
CA GLY A 40 3.99 -4.41 -4.61
C GLY A 40 3.36 -5.78 -4.89
N SER A 41 2.55 -6.31 -3.97
CA SER A 41 1.85 -7.59 -4.17
C SER A 41 0.49 -7.65 -3.49
N TYR A 42 -0.37 -8.55 -3.97
CA TYR A 42 -1.63 -8.91 -3.33
C TYR A 42 -1.73 -10.45 -3.14
N PRO A 43 -1.88 -10.97 -1.92
CA PRO A 43 -1.78 -10.25 -0.66
C PRO A 43 -0.38 -9.67 -0.44
N ALA A 44 -0.29 -8.70 0.47
CA ALA A 44 0.96 -8.09 0.86
C ALA A 44 1.91 -9.11 1.54
N PRO A 45 3.24 -8.90 1.50
CA PRO A 45 4.16 -9.78 2.22
C PRO A 45 3.96 -9.70 3.74
N THR A 46 3.99 -10.85 4.42
CA THR A 46 3.81 -10.90 5.88
C THR A 46 5.00 -10.31 6.64
N ILE A 47 4.74 -9.52 7.68
CA ILE A 47 5.73 -9.15 8.70
C ILE A 47 5.66 -10.18 9.83
N GLU A 48 6.79 -10.83 10.11
CA GLU A 48 6.93 -11.74 11.26
C GLU A 48 7.60 -11.00 12.43
N ALA A 49 6.79 -10.57 13.40
CA ALA A 49 7.27 -9.93 14.63
C ALA A 49 7.65 -10.97 15.70
N ARG A 50 8.43 -10.53 16.70
CA ARG A 50 8.83 -11.36 17.84
C ARG A 50 8.49 -10.66 19.16
N PRO A 51 8.17 -11.40 20.24
CA PRO A 51 8.00 -10.82 21.57
C PRO A 51 9.22 -9.99 21.97
N ASP A 52 8.97 -8.91 22.72
CA ASP A 52 10.00 -8.01 23.26
C ASP A 52 10.95 -7.38 22.22
N ARG A 53 10.53 -7.38 20.94
CA ARG A 53 11.24 -6.72 19.85
C ARG A 53 10.33 -5.72 19.16
N PRO A 54 10.54 -4.40 19.37
CA PRO A 54 9.77 -3.37 18.70
C PRO A 54 9.91 -3.45 17.18
N VAL A 55 8.82 -3.10 16.50
CA VAL A 55 8.76 -2.96 15.05
C VAL A 55 8.24 -1.57 14.73
N GLU A 56 8.91 -0.88 13.82
CA GLU A 56 8.45 0.37 13.20
C GLU A 56 8.09 0.08 11.74
N VAL A 57 6.94 0.57 11.29
CA VAL A 57 6.51 0.47 9.89
C VAL A 57 6.20 1.86 9.37
N GLU A 58 6.91 2.26 8.33
CA GLU A 58 6.59 3.44 7.53
C GLU A 58 5.76 3.00 6.32
N TYR A 59 4.50 3.42 6.29
CA TYR A 59 3.61 3.21 5.14
C TYR A 59 3.71 4.41 4.21
N ILE A 60 4.13 4.16 2.97
CA ILE A 60 4.38 5.20 1.98
C ILE A 60 3.27 5.13 0.94
N ASN A 61 2.47 6.18 0.83
CA ASN A 61 1.43 6.26 -0.20
C ASN A 61 2.07 6.71 -1.53
N ASN A 62 2.21 5.77 -2.46
CA ASN A 62 2.72 6.01 -3.81
C ASN A 62 1.68 5.60 -4.86
N LEU A 63 0.40 5.80 -4.54
CA LEU A 63 -0.71 5.56 -5.46
C LEU A 63 -0.87 6.71 -6.47
N PRO A 64 -1.45 6.43 -7.65
CA PRO A 64 -1.92 7.47 -8.54
C PRO A 64 -2.90 8.43 -7.83
N THR A 65 -2.95 9.66 -8.32
CA THR A 65 -3.92 10.66 -7.82
C THR A 65 -5.35 10.35 -8.27
N ASP A 66 -5.50 9.67 -9.41
CA ASP A 66 -6.79 9.19 -9.89
C ASP A 66 -7.13 7.85 -9.24
N HIS A 67 -8.36 7.72 -8.74
CA HIS A 67 -8.78 6.54 -8.00
C HIS A 67 -9.15 5.39 -8.94
N LEU A 68 -8.66 4.18 -8.66
CA LEU A 68 -8.95 2.98 -9.47
C LEU A 68 -10.45 2.61 -9.46
N LEU A 69 -11.11 2.84 -8.33
CA LEU A 69 -12.54 2.57 -8.13
C LEU A 69 -13.36 3.86 -8.13
N SER A 70 -14.65 3.75 -8.42
CA SER A 70 -15.59 4.88 -8.32
C SER A 70 -15.67 5.41 -6.89
N VAL A 71 -15.44 6.72 -6.73
CA VAL A 71 -15.62 7.43 -5.45
C VAL A 71 -17.01 8.07 -5.42
N ASP A 72 -17.75 7.87 -4.32
CA ASP A 72 -19.00 8.63 -4.07
C ASP A 72 -18.69 9.87 -3.22
N GLU A 73 -18.59 11.02 -3.90
CA GLU A 73 -18.25 12.30 -3.28
C GLU A 73 -19.37 12.88 -2.39
N ARG A 74 -20.56 12.25 -2.33
CA ARG A 74 -21.62 12.67 -1.39
C ARG A 74 -21.33 12.23 0.05
N VAL A 75 -20.40 11.28 0.22
CA VAL A 75 -19.97 10.84 1.54
C VAL A 75 -19.08 11.92 2.15
N HIS A 76 -19.43 12.37 3.35
CA HIS A 76 -18.65 13.38 4.04
C HIS A 76 -17.18 12.95 4.20
N GLY A 77 -16.26 13.80 3.74
CA GLY A 77 -14.82 13.52 3.75
C GLY A 77 -14.26 12.87 2.48
N ALA A 78 -15.13 12.46 1.54
CA ALA A 78 -14.73 12.01 0.19
C ALA A 78 -14.86 13.12 -0.87
N GLU A 79 -15.19 14.34 -0.46
CA GLU A 79 -15.32 15.49 -1.36
C GLU A 79 -13.97 15.85 -1.99
N PRO A 80 -13.94 16.32 -3.24
CA PRO A 80 -12.71 16.75 -3.90
C PRO A 80 -11.94 17.74 -3.03
N ARG A 81 -10.66 17.45 -2.80
CA ARG A 81 -9.83 18.34 -2.00
C ARG A 81 -9.71 19.69 -2.72
N PRO A 82 -10.03 20.82 -2.06
CA PRO A 82 -9.80 22.12 -2.68
C PRO A 82 -8.29 22.27 -2.97
N PRO A 83 -7.91 23.00 -4.04
CA PRO A 83 -6.52 23.22 -4.37
C PRO A 83 -5.79 23.79 -3.14
N SER A 84 -4.63 23.22 -2.82
CA SER A 84 -3.79 23.71 -1.73
C SER A 84 -3.39 25.15 -2.02
N ARG A 85 -3.87 26.09 -1.20
CA ARG A 85 -3.29 27.44 -1.18
C ARG A 85 -1.87 27.29 -0.65
N GLY A 86 -0.88 27.41 -1.53
CA GLY A 86 0.50 27.53 -1.12
C GLY A 86 0.65 28.66 -0.11
N LEU A 87 1.24 28.36 1.04
CA LEU A 87 1.85 29.33 1.93
C LEU A 87 3.33 29.43 1.57
#